data_AF-A0A1A0JRH7-F1
#
_entry.id   AF-A0A1A0JRH7-F1
#
_cell.length_a   1.000
_cell.length_b   1.000
_cell.length_c   1.000
_cell.angle_alpha   90.00
_cell.angle_beta   90.00
_cell.angle_gamma   90.00
#
_symmetry.space_group_name_H-M   'P 1'
#
loop_
_entity.id
_entity.type
_entity.pdbx_description
1 polymer ?
#
loop_
_entity_poly.entity_id
_entity_poly.type
_entity_poly.pdbx_seq_one_letter_code
_entity_poly.pdbx_strand_id
1 'polypeptide(L)'
;MVLALDPPVVASATDTGLILDIVGITIADPLGRGEPQLRLRDGTTIILPVSLRDWAMTMLVTHHHRADAEVPVFPCRIEFGVRDGHMYARPLSVDEHHDVP
;
A
#
# COMPACT_ATOMS: atom_id res chain seq x y z
N MET A 1 9.10 6.08 -13.40
CA MET A 1 8.92 4.71 -13.97
C MET A 1 7.63 4.15 -13.39
N VAL A 2 6.81 3.51 -14.21
CA VAL A 2 5.53 2.91 -13.78
C VAL A 2 5.67 1.39 -13.83
N LEU A 3 5.33 0.71 -12.74
CA LEU A 3 5.44 -0.75 -12.60
C LEU A 3 4.09 -1.34 -12.18
N ALA A 4 3.88 -2.62 -12.47
CA ALA A 4 2.79 -3.39 -11.89
C ALA A 4 3.21 -3.94 -10.53
N LEU A 5 2.26 -4.07 -9.60
CA LEU A 5 2.49 -4.73 -8.33
C LEU A 5 2.57 -6.26 -8.54
N ASP A 6 3.68 -6.88 -8.14
CA ASP A 6 3.89 -8.33 -8.22
C ASP A 6 4.36 -8.86 -6.85
N PRO A 7 3.43 -9.06 -5.89
CA PRO A 7 3.78 -9.48 -4.54
C PRO A 7 3.91 -11.01 -4.45
N PRO A 8 4.77 -11.54 -3.56
CA PRO A 8 4.97 -12.97 -3.40
C PRO A 8 3.73 -13.66 -2.83
N VAL A 9 3.61 -14.96 -3.10
CA VAL A 9 2.64 -15.83 -2.40
C VAL A 9 3.18 -16.10 -1.00
N VAL A 10 2.40 -15.74 0.00
CA VAL A 10 2.71 -15.83 1.42
C VAL A 10 2.02 -17.07 1.97
N ALA A 11 2.80 -18.10 2.30
CA ALA A 11 2.27 -19.41 2.72
C ALA A 11 1.83 -19.43 4.19
N SER A 12 2.42 -18.58 5.04
CA SER A 12 2.11 -18.50 6.46
C SER A 12 2.12 -17.05 6.95
N ALA A 13 1.47 -16.78 8.10
CA ALA A 13 1.48 -15.44 8.69
C ALA A 13 2.87 -14.99 9.20
N THR A 14 3.84 -15.91 9.25
CA THR A 14 5.25 -15.64 9.59
C THR A 14 6.11 -15.34 8.37
N ASP A 15 5.62 -15.61 7.16
CA ASP A 15 6.30 -15.22 5.93
C ASP A 15 5.98 -13.77 5.61
N THR A 16 6.99 -13.01 5.22
CA THR A 16 6.83 -11.59 4.92
C THR A 16 6.47 -11.38 3.45
N GLY A 17 5.43 -10.59 3.20
CA GLY A 17 5.09 -10.09 1.88
C GLY A 17 6.12 -9.09 1.32
N LEU A 18 5.81 -8.52 0.16
CA LEU A 18 6.52 -7.40 -0.41
C LEU A 18 6.20 -6.13 0.39
N ILE A 19 7.21 -5.62 1.10
CA ILE A 19 7.11 -4.38 1.88
C ILE A 19 7.50 -3.20 1.01
N LEU A 20 6.63 -2.19 0.95
CA LEU A 20 6.87 -0.96 0.19
C LEU A 20 6.76 0.28 1.07
N ASP A 21 7.71 1.21 0.90
CA ASP A 21 7.68 2.54 1.51
C ASP A 21 6.92 3.52 0.60
N ILE A 22 5.69 3.82 0.99
CA ILE A 22 4.72 4.59 0.21
C ILE A 22 4.68 6.04 0.72
N VAL A 23 4.80 6.99 -0.19
CA VAL A 23 4.70 8.43 0.10
C VAL A 23 3.36 9.04 -0.30
N GLY A 24 2.54 8.30 -1.05
CA GLY A 24 1.18 8.71 -1.36
C GLY A 24 0.46 7.73 -2.28
N ILE A 25 -0.85 7.92 -2.39
CA ILE A 25 -1.72 7.22 -3.33
C ILE A 25 -2.42 8.26 -4.19
N THR A 26 -2.53 8.01 -5.48
CA THR A 26 -3.24 8.87 -6.43
C THR A 26 -4.18 8.04 -7.30
N ILE A 27 -5.17 8.68 -7.91
CA ILE A 27 -5.97 8.10 -8.99
C ILE A 27 -5.71 8.97 -10.21
N ALA A 28 -5.22 8.37 -11.29
CA ALA A 28 -4.85 9.12 -12.49
C ALA A 28 -6.07 9.80 -13.15
N ASP A 29 -7.26 9.24 -12.96
CA ASP A 29 -8.51 9.77 -13.48
C ASP A 29 -9.21 10.68 -12.44
N PRO A 30 -9.48 11.96 -12.77
CA PRO A 30 -10.10 12.91 -11.86
C PRO A 30 -11.57 12.60 -11.55
N LEU A 31 -12.22 11.70 -12.30
CA LEU A 31 -13.58 11.23 -12.03
C LEU A 31 -13.59 9.97 -11.13
N GLY A 32 -12.42 9.55 -10.61
CA GLY A 32 -12.27 8.40 -9.72
C GLY A 32 -12.41 7.03 -10.43
N ARG A 33 -12.36 7.02 -11.77
CA ARG A 33 -12.54 5.80 -12.57
C ARG A 33 -11.23 5.09 -12.92
N GLY A 34 -10.10 5.72 -12.61
CA GLY A 34 -8.77 5.24 -12.93
C GLY A 34 -8.28 4.20 -11.93
N GLU A 35 -7.24 3.47 -12.33
CA GLU A 35 -6.54 2.55 -11.44
C GLU A 35 -5.79 3.36 -10.37
N PRO A 36 -5.91 3.00 -9.09
CA PRO A 36 -5.16 3.66 -8.06
C PRO A 36 -3.67 3.34 -8.21
N GLN A 37 -2.85 4.36 -7.98
CA GLN A 37 -1.41 4.31 -8.16
C GLN A 37 -0.74 4.62 -6.82
N LEU A 38 0.21 3.78 -6.42
CA LEU A 38 1.10 4.05 -5.30
C LEU A 38 2.28 4.87 -5.80
N ARG A 39 2.67 5.88 -5.03
CA ARG A 39 3.96 6.55 -5.20
C ARG A 39 4.90 6.10 -4.10
N LEU A 40 6.03 5.54 -4.49
CA LEU A 40 7.08 5.10 -3.59
C LEU A 40 8.05 6.23 -3.27
N ARG A 41 8.82 6.07 -2.18
CA ARG A 41 9.82 7.06 -1.75
C ARG A 41 10.93 7.30 -2.76
N ASP A 42 11.30 6.29 -3.55
CA ASP A 42 12.29 6.36 -4.63
C ASP A 42 11.78 7.08 -5.89
N GLY A 43 10.51 7.50 -5.91
CA GLY A 43 9.86 8.13 -7.06
C GLY A 43 9.21 7.14 -8.04
N THR A 44 9.30 5.83 -7.78
CA THR A 44 8.60 4.80 -8.55
C THR A 44 7.09 4.91 -8.34
N THR A 45 6.32 4.70 -9.41
CA THR A 45 4.86 4.63 -9.36
C THR A 45 4.42 3.19 -9.62
N ILE A 46 3.59 2.63 -8.77
CA ILE A 46 3.06 1.26 -8.93
C ILE A 46 1.56 1.33 -9.19
N ILE A 47 1.10 0.68 -10.27
CA ILE A 47 -0.33 0.52 -10.55
C ILE A 47 -0.85 -0.62 -9.66
N LEU A 48 -1.89 -0.32 -8.88
CA LEU A 48 -2.54 -1.32 -8.05
C LEU A 48 -3.52 -2.16 -8.88
N PRO A 49 -3.52 -3.48 -8.70
CA PRO A 49 -4.51 -4.34 -9.32
C PRO A 49 -5.90 -4.06 -8.74
N VAL A 50 -6.93 -4.41 -9.53
CA VAL A 50 -8.35 -4.21 -9.16
C VAL A 50 -8.71 -4.78 -7.79
N SER A 51 -8.10 -5.90 -7.39
CA SER A 51 -8.29 -6.57 -6.10
C SER A 51 -7.91 -5.69 -4.89
N LEU A 52 -7.02 -4.71 -5.08
CA LEU A 52 -6.62 -3.76 -4.04
C LEU A 52 -7.29 -2.39 -4.18
N ARG A 53 -8.23 -2.23 -5.12
CA ARG A 53 -8.89 -0.95 -5.37
C ARG A 53 -9.64 -0.45 -4.15
N ASP A 54 -10.45 -1.29 -3.51
CA ASP A 54 -11.26 -0.88 -2.35
C ASP A 54 -10.38 -0.49 -1.15
N TRP A 55 -9.27 -1.20 -0.94
CA TRP A 55 -8.25 -0.84 0.04
C TRP A 55 -7.63 0.54 -0.26
N ALA A 56 -7.23 0.78 -1.51
CA ALA A 56 -6.64 2.05 -1.93
C ALA A 56 -7.61 3.22 -1.76
N MET A 57 -8.89 3.02 -2.10
CA MET A 57 -9.94 4.02 -1.88
C MET A 57 -10.13 4.30 -0.38
N THR A 58 -10.12 3.27 0.46
CA THR A 58 -10.20 3.42 1.92
C THR A 58 -9.03 4.23 2.46
N MET A 59 -7.81 3.97 1.98
CA MET A 59 -6.62 4.73 2.33
C MET A 59 -6.72 6.20 1.88
N LEU A 60 -7.20 6.45 0.66
CA LEU A 60 -7.42 7.81 0.14
C LEU A 60 -8.43 8.60 0.96
N VAL A 61 -9.57 7.98 1.28
CA VAL A 61 -10.62 8.57 2.15
C VAL A 61 -10.04 8.85 3.53
N THR A 62 -9.30 7.89 4.10
CA THR A 62 -8.65 8.04 5.41
C THR A 62 -7.65 9.17 5.41
N HIS A 63 -6.80 9.27 4.38
CA HIS A 63 -5.86 10.36 4.21
C HIS A 63 -6.56 11.72 4.10
N HIS A 64 -7.65 11.80 3.34
CA HIS A 64 -8.40 13.05 3.18
C HIS A 64 -9.04 13.50 4.51
N HIS A 65 -9.62 12.57 5.28
CA HIS A 65 -10.17 12.87 6.61
C HIS A 65 -9.10 13.22 7.64
N ARG A 66 -7.87 12.71 7.47
CA ARG A 66 -6.74 12.94 8.38
C ARG A 66 -5.74 13.96 7.85
N ALA A 67 -6.11 14.77 6.85
CA ALA A 67 -5.21 15.76 6.28
C ALA A 67 -4.72 16.78 7.33
N ASP A 68 -5.57 17.10 8.31
CA ASP A 68 -5.25 17.99 9.44
C ASP A 68 -4.93 17.25 10.75
N ALA A 69 -4.74 15.93 10.71
CA ALA A 69 -4.42 15.15 11.90
C ALA A 69 -2.95 15.33 12.31
N GLU A 70 -2.67 15.30 13.62
CA GLU A 70 -1.31 15.37 14.17
C GLU A 70 -0.40 14.25 13.65
N VAL A 71 -0.98 13.10 13.29
CA VAL A 71 -0.25 11.96 12.71
C VAL A 71 -0.65 11.79 11.25
N PRO A 72 0.27 12.07 10.30
CA PRO A 72 -0.02 11.95 8.89
C PRO A 72 -0.11 10.47 8.46
N VAL A 73 -1.01 10.17 7.52
CA VAL A 73 -1.19 8.81 6.96
C VAL A 73 -0.02 8.40 6.05
N PHE A 74 0.62 9.37 5.38
CA PHE A 74 1.82 9.16 4.57
C PHE A 74 2.96 10.06 5.06
N PRO A 75 4.23 9.65 4.92
CA PRO A 75 4.68 8.36 4.39
C PRO A 75 4.36 7.19 5.32
N CYS A 76 4.05 6.02 4.76
CA CYS A 76 3.79 4.79 5.51
C CYS A 76 4.41 3.58 4.83
N ARG A 77 4.50 2.48 5.56
CA ARG A 77 4.99 1.21 5.06
C ARG A 77 3.85 0.20 5.01
N ILE A 78 3.66 -0.41 3.84
CA ILE A 78 2.59 -1.39 3.62
C ILE A 78 3.23 -2.69 3.14
N GLU A 79 2.78 -3.79 3.73
CA GLU A 79 3.08 -5.14 3.28
C GLU A 79 2.00 -5.60 2.29
N PHE A 80 2.43 -6.09 1.13
CA PHE A 80 1.59 -6.69 0.11
C PHE A 80 1.93 -8.16 -0.06
N GLY A 81 0.94 -9.03 -0.16
CA GLY A 81 1.16 -10.45 -0.39
C GLY A 81 -0.06 -11.09 -1.02
N VAL A 82 0.11 -12.33 -1.50
CA VAL A 82 -1.01 -13.18 -1.88
C VAL A 82 -1.13 -14.30 -0.86
N ARG A 83 -2.25 -14.36 -0.13
CA ARG A 83 -2.53 -15.43 0.84
C ARG A 83 -3.84 -16.13 0.47
N ASP A 84 -3.83 -17.45 0.42
CA ASP A 84 -4.99 -18.27 0.01
C ASP A 84 -5.55 -17.86 -1.37
N GLY A 85 -4.69 -17.38 -2.28
CA GLY A 85 -5.09 -16.87 -3.61
C GLY A 85 -5.67 -15.44 -3.60
N HIS A 86 -5.74 -14.80 -2.43
CA HIS A 86 -6.23 -13.43 -2.28
C HIS A 86 -5.09 -12.46 -2.02
N MET A 87 -5.04 -11.39 -2.80
CA MET A 87 -4.09 -10.30 -2.56
C MET A 87 -4.53 -9.50 -1.34
N TYR A 88 -3.58 -9.20 -0.45
CA TYR A 88 -3.80 -8.38 0.72
C TYR A 88 -2.83 -7.19 0.76
N ALA A 89 -3.22 -6.17 1.52
CA ALA A 89 -2.40 -5.02 1.82
C ALA A 89 -2.58 -4.67 3.32
N ARG A 90 -1.48 -4.63 4.07
CA ARG A 90 -1.49 -4.41 5.51
C ARG A 90 -0.54 -3.27 5.89
N PRO A 91 -1.00 -2.23 6.61
CA PRO A 91 -0.11 -1.24 7.19
C PRO A 91 0.79 -1.89 8.23
N LEU A 92 2.10 -1.67 8.10
CA LEU A 92 3.04 -2.02 9.15
C LEU A 92 3.09 -0.86 10.14
N SER A 93 2.93 -1.19 11.41
CA SER A 93 3.12 -0.20 12.48
C SER A 93 4.60 0.13 12.58
N VAL A 94 4.93 1.36 13.00
CA VAL A 94 6.33 1.80 13.16
C VAL A 94 7.12 0.91 14.13
N ASP A 95 6.40 0.19 15.00
CA ASP A 95 6.92 -0.78 15.97
C ASP A 95 7.17 -2.19 15.42
N GLU A 96 6.85 -2.50 14.15
CA GLU A 96 7.26 -3.77 13.52
C GLU A 96 8.72 -3.69 13.01
N HIS A 97 9.61 -3.06 13.78
CA HIS A 97 11.02 -3.42 13.74
C HIS A 97 11.11 -4.84 14.30
N HIS A 98 11.39 -5.80 13.43
CA HIS A 98 11.85 -7.12 13.81
C HIS A 98 13.17 -6.90 14.59
N ASP A 99 13.06 -6.77 15.90
CA ASP A 99 14.16 -6.93 16.84
C ASP A 99 14.58 -8.40 16.73
N VAL A 100 15.60 -8.65 15.90
CA VAL A 100 16.30 -9.93 15.89
C VAL A 100 17.50 -9.76 16.82
N PRO A 101 17.52 -10.42 18.00
CA PRO A 101 18.73 -10.51 18.83
C PRO A 101 19.83 -11.34 18.16
#